data_AF-A0A523VY01-F1
#
_entry.id   AF-A0A523VY01-F1
#
_cell.length_a   1.000
_cell.length_b   1.000
_cell.length_c   1.000
_cell.angle_alpha   90.00
_cell.angle_beta   90.00
_cell.angle_gamma   90.00
#
_symmetry.space_group_name_H-M   'P 1'
#
loop_
_entity.id
_entity.type
_entity.pdbx_description
1 polymer ?
#
loop_
_entity_poly.entity_id
_entity_poly.type
_entity_poly.pdbx_seq_one_letter_code
_entity_poly.pdbx_strand_id
1 'polypeptide(L)'
;MKKITLILLFVICLVVGSFVGNVSAEEKGGPLGYPFSSWGAITASDCDEEDVLKFNGYIEQGIDWFNFNKSRSTFNTFIGLYGVQSDQPYDYWDNKVALFVGVKVKTPLNLGINDWGGIDVGIRGEFYDYTRDNSPISGDTCVVLFVQWSFGGDWKKKK
;
A
#
# COMPACT_ATOMS: atom_id res chain seq x y z
N MET A 1 16.52 15.07 17.11
CA MET A 1 16.39 13.61 16.87
C MET A 1 15.66 13.26 15.56
N LYS A 2 14.62 14.00 15.13
CA LYS A 2 13.85 13.75 13.88
C LYS A 2 14.67 13.66 12.57
N LYS A 3 15.74 14.45 12.43
CA LYS A 3 16.62 14.42 11.22
C LYS A 3 17.40 13.11 11.09
N ILE A 4 17.75 12.46 12.21
CA ILE A 4 18.52 11.22 12.21
C ILE A 4 17.64 10.07 11.73
N THR A 5 16.36 10.05 12.12
CA THR A 5 15.40 9.01 11.69
C THR A 5 15.10 9.08 10.20
N LEU A 6 14.92 10.29 9.63
CA LEU A 6 14.67 10.47 8.19
C LEU A 6 15.89 10.06 7.35
N ILE A 7 17.10 10.42 7.82
CA ILE A 7 18.36 10.01 7.18
C ILE A 7 18.53 8.50 7.28
N LEU A 8 18.19 7.87 8.42
CA LEU A 8 18.24 6.42 8.56
C LEU A 8 17.28 5.72 7.59
N LEU A 9 16.06 6.24 7.43
CA LEU A 9 15.06 5.68 6.50
C LEU A 9 15.52 5.81 5.04
N PHE A 10 16.07 6.97 4.67
CA PHE A 10 16.61 7.21 3.34
C PHE A 10 17.83 6.34 3.05
N VAL A 11 18.71 6.14 4.04
CA VAL A 11 19.85 5.23 3.95
C VAL A 11 19.39 3.78 3.86
N ILE A 12 18.36 3.36 4.59
CA ILE A 12 17.77 2.03 4.45
C ILE A 12 17.17 1.83 3.05
N CYS A 13 16.44 2.82 2.51
CA CYS A 13 15.91 2.76 1.15
C CYS A 13 17.03 2.72 0.10
N LEU A 14 18.12 3.46 0.28
CA LEU A 14 19.28 3.41 -0.61
C LEU A 14 20.04 2.10 -0.49
N VAL A 15 20.20 1.54 0.70
CA VAL A 15 20.85 0.24 0.93
C VAL A 15 19.99 -0.89 0.34
N VAL A 16 18.67 -0.86 0.54
CA VAL A 16 17.75 -1.83 -0.09
C VAL A 16 17.77 -1.66 -1.60
N GLY A 17 17.72 -0.43 -2.14
CA GLY A 17 17.79 -0.17 -3.57
C GLY A 17 19.13 -0.57 -4.22
N SER A 18 20.25 -0.42 -3.49
CA SER A 18 21.59 -0.81 -3.97
C SER A 18 21.89 -2.31 -3.80
N PHE A 19 21.19 -3.00 -2.89
CA PHE A 19 21.14 -4.47 -2.90
C PHE A 19 20.34 -5.00 -4.08
N VAL A 20 19.27 -4.32 -4.50
CA VAL A 20 18.48 -4.72 -5.69
C VAL A 20 19.24 -4.50 -7.00
N GLY A 21 20.12 -3.50 -7.07
CA GLY A 21 20.95 -3.24 -8.25
C GLY A 21 22.13 -4.21 -8.47
N ASN A 22 22.50 -5.02 -7.46
CA ASN A 22 23.60 -5.99 -7.53
C ASN A 22 23.13 -7.45 -7.58
N VAL A 23 21.82 -7.72 -7.62
CA VAL A 23 21.33 -9.06 -7.95
C VAL A 23 21.46 -9.24 -9.45
N SER A 24 22.65 -9.71 -9.84
CA SER A 24 22.98 -10.29 -11.12
C SER A 24 21.82 -11.12 -11.66
N ALA A 25 21.43 -10.83 -12.89
CA ALA A 25 20.33 -11.42 -13.63
C ALA A 25 20.62 -12.85 -14.11
N GLU A 26 21.15 -13.71 -13.24
CA GLU A 26 21.54 -15.07 -13.60
C GLU A 26 21.23 -16.04 -12.45
N GLU A 27 19.94 -16.41 -12.34
CA GLU A 27 19.42 -17.72 -11.87
C GLU A 27 17.96 -17.56 -11.42
N LYS A 28 17.01 -18.19 -12.12
CA LYS A 28 15.69 -18.73 -11.70
C LYS A 28 14.96 -18.16 -10.44
N GLY A 29 15.10 -16.89 -10.10
CA GLY A 29 14.61 -16.30 -8.84
C GLY A 29 14.50 -14.77 -8.87
N GLY A 30 14.40 -14.18 -10.08
CA GLY A 30 14.06 -12.77 -10.23
C GLY A 30 12.61 -12.48 -9.82
N PRO A 31 12.24 -11.21 -9.61
CA PRO A 31 10.87 -10.84 -9.27
C PRO A 31 9.91 -11.37 -10.34
N LEU A 32 8.80 -11.95 -9.88
CA LEU A 32 7.80 -12.62 -10.72
C LEU A 32 7.02 -11.64 -11.59
N GLY A 33 7.07 -10.36 -11.26
CA GLY A 33 6.52 -9.25 -12.03
C GLY A 33 7.18 -7.93 -11.63
N TYR A 34 7.46 -7.08 -12.62
CA TYR A 34 7.99 -5.72 -12.44
C TYR A 34 6.84 -4.69 -12.34
N PRO A 35 7.09 -3.52 -11.72
CA PRO A 35 6.13 -2.86 -10.84
C PRO A 35 5.23 -1.86 -11.57
N PHE A 36 4.14 -2.32 -12.19
CA PHE A 36 3.12 -1.41 -12.73
C PHE A 36 1.68 -1.85 -12.49
N SER A 37 1.43 -2.74 -11.52
CA SER A 37 0.08 -2.85 -10.96
C SER A 37 -0.07 -1.79 -9.88
N SER A 38 -0.30 -0.55 -10.31
CA SER A 38 -0.76 0.51 -9.42
C SER A 38 -2.25 0.33 -9.21
N TRP A 39 -2.65 0.05 -7.98
CA TRP A 39 -4.06 0.13 -7.60
C TRP A 39 -4.28 1.40 -6.79
N GLY A 40 -5.39 2.07 -7.09
CA GLY A 40 -5.83 3.21 -6.32
C GLY A 40 -7.33 3.32 -6.35
N ALA A 41 -7.88 3.78 -5.23
CA ALA A 41 -9.26 4.20 -5.14
C ALA A 41 -9.28 5.70 -4.93
N ILE A 42 -10.24 6.36 -5.57
CA ILE A 42 -10.71 7.69 -5.19
C ILE A 42 -12.18 7.46 -4.81
N THR A 43 -12.49 7.68 -3.54
CA THR A 43 -13.88 7.66 -3.07
C THR A 43 -14.27 9.09 -2.71
N ALA A 44 -15.48 9.46 -3.10
CA ALA A 44 -16.22 10.63 -2.62
C ALA A 44 -17.57 10.11 -2.13
N SER A 45 -18.00 10.56 -0.95
CA SER A 45 -19.29 10.21 -0.36
C SER A 45 -20.02 11.49 -0.02
N ASP A 46 -21.32 11.50 -0.26
CA ASP A 46 -22.25 12.60 0.03
C ASP A 46 -23.49 11.89 0.61
N CYS A 47 -23.59 11.84 1.94
CA CYS A 47 -24.60 11.07 2.65
C CYS A 47 -25.37 12.02 3.56
N ASP A 48 -26.71 11.92 3.57
CA ASP A 48 -27.64 12.90 4.20
C ASP A 48 -27.43 13.18 5.72
N GLU A 49 -26.53 12.47 6.41
CA GLU A 49 -26.14 12.73 7.81
C GLU A 49 -24.76 13.42 7.94
N GLU A 50 -23.98 13.50 6.85
CA GLU A 50 -22.69 14.18 6.74
C GLU A 50 -22.58 14.83 5.35
N ASP A 51 -22.93 16.12 5.22
CA ASP A 51 -22.77 16.96 4.01
C ASP A 51 -21.28 17.21 3.68
N VAL A 52 -20.50 16.14 3.45
CA VAL A 52 -19.03 16.21 3.54
C VAL A 52 -18.34 15.40 2.45
N LEU A 53 -17.58 16.11 1.62
CA LEU A 53 -16.74 15.49 0.60
C LEU A 53 -15.55 14.79 1.27
N LYS A 54 -15.68 13.49 1.54
CA LYS A 54 -14.56 12.63 1.98
C LYS A 54 -13.77 12.15 0.77
N PHE A 55 -12.55 12.63 0.58
CA PHE A 55 -11.64 12.10 -0.45
C PHE A 55 -10.75 11.03 0.14
N ASN A 56 -10.92 9.78 -0.28
CA ASN A 56 -10.01 8.68 0.05
C ASN A 56 -9.20 8.29 -1.17
N GLY A 57 -7.94 8.72 -1.21
CA GLY A 57 -6.99 8.37 -2.24
C GLY A 57 -5.97 7.37 -1.71
N TYR A 58 -5.66 6.31 -2.45
CA TYR A 58 -4.39 5.62 -2.25
C TYR A 58 -3.75 5.18 -3.55
N ILE A 59 -2.42 5.14 -3.58
CA ILE A 59 -1.65 4.60 -4.70
C ILE A 59 -0.59 3.69 -4.11
N GLU A 60 -0.50 2.47 -4.61
CA GLU A 60 0.50 1.49 -4.19
C GLU A 60 1.37 1.07 -5.38
N GLN A 61 2.68 0.99 -5.17
CA GLN A 61 3.61 0.33 -6.08
C GLN A 61 4.40 -0.72 -5.31
N GLY A 62 4.50 -1.93 -5.87
CA GLY A 62 5.21 -3.01 -5.20
C GLY A 62 5.91 -3.98 -6.15
N ILE A 63 6.82 -4.75 -5.57
CA ILE A 63 7.62 -5.79 -6.24
C ILE A 63 7.18 -7.13 -5.70
N ASP A 64 6.78 -8.01 -6.62
CA ASP A 64 6.42 -9.39 -6.34
C ASP A 64 7.69 -10.25 -6.39
N TRP A 65 8.16 -10.73 -5.24
CA TRP A 65 9.47 -11.38 -5.12
C TRP A 65 9.41 -12.86 -5.51
N PHE A 66 8.55 -13.64 -4.85
CA PHE A 66 8.45 -15.08 -5.05
C PHE A 66 7.04 -15.59 -4.76
N ASN A 67 6.73 -16.73 -5.37
CA ASN A 67 5.46 -17.42 -5.24
C ASN A 67 5.61 -18.56 -4.23
N PHE A 68 4.61 -18.72 -3.39
CA PHE A 68 4.47 -19.91 -2.58
C PHE A 68 3.94 -21.03 -3.50
N ASN A 69 4.83 -21.95 -3.88
CA ASN A 69 4.63 -23.01 -4.89
C ASN A 69 3.32 -23.81 -4.78
N LYS A 70 2.65 -23.82 -3.62
CA LYS A 70 1.39 -24.56 -3.39
C LYS A 70 0.12 -23.70 -3.42
N SER A 71 0.19 -22.39 -3.16
CA SER A 71 -1.00 -21.55 -2.97
C SER A 71 -1.21 -20.49 -4.06
N ARG A 72 -0.30 -20.37 -5.03
CA ARG A 72 -0.22 -19.23 -5.97
C ARG A 72 -0.14 -17.88 -5.25
N SER A 73 0.13 -17.87 -3.95
CA SER A 73 0.31 -16.66 -3.19
C SER A 73 1.66 -16.05 -3.52
N THR A 74 1.78 -14.74 -3.41
CA THR A 74 3.00 -14.01 -3.76
C THR A 74 3.41 -13.11 -2.61
N PHE A 75 4.69 -13.13 -2.25
CA PHE A 75 5.25 -12.18 -1.31
C PHE A 75 5.60 -10.86 -2.03
N ASN A 76 5.14 -9.75 -1.48
CA ASN A 76 5.26 -8.43 -2.08
C ASN A 76 5.80 -7.41 -1.06
N THR A 77 6.75 -6.58 -1.49
CA THR A 77 7.08 -5.33 -0.79
C THR A 77 6.43 -4.17 -1.53
N PHE A 78 5.88 -3.20 -0.81
CA PHE A 78 5.21 -2.06 -1.41
C PHE A 78 5.52 -0.74 -0.71
N ILE A 79 5.38 0.34 -1.48
CA ILE A 79 5.30 1.71 -1.00
C ILE A 79 3.99 2.31 -1.51
N GLY A 80 3.39 3.18 -0.72
CA GLY A 80 2.20 3.89 -1.15
C GLY A 80 1.96 5.18 -0.41
N LEU A 81 1.03 5.94 -0.97
CA LEU A 81 0.53 7.18 -0.41
C LEU A 81 -0.95 6.98 -0.14
N TYR A 82 -1.46 7.47 0.98
CA TYR A 82 -2.90 7.69 1.15
C TYR A 82 -3.19 9.08 1.66
N GLY A 83 -4.37 9.59 1.32
CA GLY A 83 -4.91 10.83 1.85
C GLY A 83 -6.38 10.64 2.17
N VAL A 84 -6.76 11.10 3.36
CA VAL A 84 -8.16 11.30 3.77
C VAL A 84 -8.31 12.77 4.09
N GLN A 85 -9.30 13.40 3.48
CA GLN A 85 -9.67 14.78 3.78
C GLN A 85 -11.16 14.82 4.07
N SER A 86 -11.51 15.31 5.25
CA SER A 86 -12.88 15.61 5.68
C SER A 86 -13.03 17.12 5.88
N ASP A 87 -14.21 17.66 5.64
CA ASP A 87 -14.51 19.05 5.99
C ASP A 87 -15.07 19.20 7.43
N GLN A 88 -15.22 18.11 8.17
CA GLN A 88 -15.59 18.15 9.59
C GLN A 88 -14.36 18.44 10.48
N PRO A 89 -14.43 19.42 11.38
CA PRO A 89 -13.32 19.76 12.28
C PRO A 89 -13.15 18.78 13.44
N TYR A 90 -14.20 18.01 13.79
CA TYR A 90 -14.15 17.04 14.90
C TYR A 90 -13.61 15.66 14.46
N ASP A 91 -13.71 15.34 13.17
CA ASP A 91 -13.11 14.13 12.58
C ASP A 91 -11.63 14.36 12.24
N TYR A 92 -10.83 14.76 13.24
CA TYR A 92 -9.41 15.03 13.02
C TYR A 92 -8.67 13.80 12.48
N TRP A 93 -9.13 12.59 12.81
CA TRP A 93 -8.61 11.32 12.28
C TRP A 93 -8.80 11.14 10.77
N ASP A 94 -9.79 11.82 10.17
CA ASP A 94 -10.11 11.81 8.74
C ASP A 94 -9.43 12.97 7.98
N ASN A 95 -8.50 13.66 8.62
CA ASN A 95 -7.76 14.77 8.02
C ASN A 95 -6.28 14.47 8.04
N LYS A 96 -5.84 13.52 7.22
CA LYS A 96 -4.46 13.03 7.23
C LYS A 96 -3.96 12.65 5.85
N VAL A 97 -2.67 12.91 5.65
CA VAL A 97 -1.90 12.37 4.53
C VAL A 97 -0.83 11.44 5.10
N ALA A 98 -0.60 10.31 4.45
CA ALA A 98 0.42 9.38 4.88
C ALA A 98 1.22 8.81 3.71
N LEU A 99 2.51 8.62 3.96
CA LEU A 99 3.37 7.75 3.20
C LEU A 99 3.53 6.45 3.97
N PHE A 100 3.38 5.31 3.30
CA PHE A 100 3.54 4.02 3.93
C PHE A 100 4.43 3.09 3.12
N VAL A 101 5.18 2.26 3.83
CA VAL A 101 6.00 1.18 3.26
C VAL A 101 5.68 -0.11 4.00
N GLY A 102 5.61 -1.22 3.29
CA GLY A 102 5.18 -2.46 3.89
C GLY A 102 5.52 -3.71 3.10
N VAL A 103 5.12 -4.82 3.68
CA VAL A 103 5.19 -6.15 3.07
C VAL A 103 3.84 -6.83 3.19
N LYS A 104 3.46 -7.60 2.18
CA LYS A 104 2.22 -8.36 2.17
C LYS A 104 2.34 -9.66 1.41
N VAL A 105 1.46 -10.59 1.75
CA VAL A 105 1.23 -11.81 0.99
C VAL A 105 -0.09 -11.64 0.25
N LYS A 106 -0.02 -11.67 -1.08
CA LYS A 106 -1.19 -11.63 -1.96
C LYS A 106 -1.63 -13.07 -2.25
N THR A 107 -2.90 -13.38 -2.08
CA THR A 107 -3.45 -14.72 -2.34
C THR A 107 -4.63 -14.60 -3.30
N PRO A 108 -4.54 -15.12 -4.54
CA PRO A 108 -5.65 -15.08 -5.48
C PRO A 108 -6.79 -15.98 -5.00
N LEU A 109 -8.02 -15.47 -5.05
CA LEU A 109 -9.22 -16.23 -4.72
C LEU A 109 -9.78 -16.90 -5.98
N ASN A 110 -9.95 -18.21 -5.93
CA ASN A 110 -10.57 -18.98 -7.02
C ASN A 110 -12.09 -19.09 -6.81
N LEU A 111 -12.80 -17.98 -7.04
CA LEU A 111 -14.26 -17.90 -6.86
C LEU A 111 -15.06 -18.25 -8.13
N GLY A 112 -14.44 -18.83 -9.17
CA GLY A 112 -15.14 -19.23 -10.39
C GLY A 112 -14.31 -18.99 -11.66
N ILE A 113 -14.93 -18.41 -12.69
CA ILE A 113 -14.28 -18.15 -13.99
C ILE A 113 -13.25 -17.02 -13.78
N ASN A 114 -11.96 -17.36 -13.95
CA ASN A 114 -10.82 -16.44 -14.06
C ASN A 114 -10.34 -15.73 -12.77
N ASP A 115 -10.13 -16.46 -11.67
CA ASP A 115 -9.46 -15.93 -10.46
C ASP A 115 -10.07 -14.59 -10.01
N TRP A 116 -11.35 -14.63 -9.62
CA TRP A 116 -12.23 -13.46 -9.47
C TRP A 116 -12.01 -12.67 -8.17
N GLY A 117 -10.75 -12.34 -7.87
CA GLY A 117 -10.36 -11.54 -6.71
C GLY A 117 -9.12 -12.04 -5.98
N GLY A 118 -8.83 -11.42 -4.84
CA GLY A 118 -7.68 -11.75 -4.01
C GLY A 118 -7.84 -11.27 -2.57
N ILE A 119 -7.07 -11.90 -1.68
CA ILE A 119 -6.88 -11.46 -0.30
C ILE A 119 -5.39 -11.17 -0.09
N ASP A 120 -5.12 -9.99 0.42
CA ASP A 120 -3.81 -9.50 0.80
C ASP A 120 -3.75 -9.40 2.32
N VAL A 121 -2.74 -10.00 2.94
CA VAL A 121 -2.47 -9.84 4.38
C VAL A 121 -1.07 -9.28 4.55
N GLY A 122 -0.92 -8.25 5.37
CA GLY A 122 0.37 -7.58 5.47
C GLY A 122 0.56 -6.70 6.69
N ILE A 123 1.75 -6.12 6.74
CA ILE A 123 2.20 -5.16 7.73
C ILE A 123 2.76 -3.95 6.99
N ARG A 124 2.42 -2.75 7.43
CA ARG A 124 3.02 -1.52 6.92
C ARG A 124 3.36 -0.55 8.04
N GLY A 125 4.44 0.21 7.85
CA GLY A 125 4.72 1.41 8.63
C GLY A 125 4.13 2.61 7.91
N GLU A 126 3.31 3.40 8.60
CA GLU A 126 2.75 4.65 8.08
C GLU A 126 3.44 5.84 8.75
N PHE A 127 3.86 6.80 7.93
CA PHE A 127 4.33 8.12 8.33
C PHE A 127 3.23 9.09 7.91
N TYR A 128 2.57 9.72 8.88
CA TYR A 128 1.42 10.57 8.58
C TYR A 128 1.50 11.93 9.26
N ASP A 129 0.84 12.89 8.62
CA ASP A 129 0.63 14.24 9.11
C ASP A 129 -0.86 14.57 9.03
N TYR A 130 -1.36 15.23 10.07
CA TYR A 130 -2.72 15.76 10.07
C TYR A 130 -2.79 17.07 9.28
N THR A 131 -3.75 17.17 8.36
CA THR A 131 -3.86 18.30 7.43
C THR A 131 -4.61 19.50 8.00
N ARG A 132 -5.39 19.29 9.07
CA ARG A 132 -6.24 20.33 9.68
C ARG A 132 -5.94 20.66 11.14
N ASP A 133 -4.96 19.98 11.74
CA ASP A 133 -4.69 20.17 13.15
C ASP A 133 -3.59 21.23 13.37
N ASN A 134 -3.78 22.15 14.31
CA ASN A 134 -2.73 23.06 14.80
C ASN A 134 -1.76 22.32 15.76
N SER A 135 -1.78 20.99 15.75
CA SER A 135 -0.96 20.15 16.61
C SER A 135 0.53 20.40 16.34
N PRO A 136 1.32 20.76 17.37
CA PRO A 136 2.77 20.99 17.23
C PRO A 136 3.57 19.71 16.96
N ILE A 137 2.90 18.56 16.85
CA ILE A 137 3.48 17.25 16.60
C ILE A 137 3.24 16.89 15.14
N SER A 138 4.14 17.38 14.28
CA SER A 138 4.25 16.92 12.90
C SER A 138 5.11 15.65 12.83
N GLY A 139 4.69 14.69 12.04
CA GLY A 139 5.39 13.45 11.72
C GLY A 139 5.20 12.34 12.76
N ASP A 140 3.98 11.81 12.82
CA ASP A 140 3.68 10.60 13.59
C ASP A 140 3.95 9.34 12.77
N THR A 141 4.20 8.25 13.49
CA THR A 141 4.47 6.94 12.89
C THR A 141 3.66 5.86 13.57
N CYS A 142 3.03 4.99 12.79
CA CYS A 142 2.36 3.80 13.32
C CYS A 142 2.70 2.56 12.50
N VAL A 143 2.52 1.40 13.12
CA VAL A 143 2.61 0.10 12.44
C VAL A 143 1.19 -0.45 12.33
N VAL A 144 0.79 -0.82 11.12
CA VAL A 144 -0.55 -1.30 10.81
C VAL A 144 -0.49 -2.73 10.30
N LEU A 145 -1.21 -3.61 10.98
CA LEU A 145 -1.59 -4.92 10.50
C LEU A 145 -2.86 -4.78 9.67
N PHE A 146 -2.89 -5.31 8.45
CA PHE A 146 -4.05 -5.16 7.59
C PHE A 146 -4.41 -6.46 6.86
N VAL A 147 -5.69 -6.54 6.52
CA VAL A 147 -6.26 -7.48 5.57
C VAL A 147 -6.99 -6.65 4.52
N GLN A 148 -6.64 -6.86 3.26
CA GLN A 148 -7.27 -6.20 2.12
C GLN A 148 -7.85 -7.28 1.21
N TRP A 149 -9.01 -7.01 0.62
CA TRP A 149 -9.61 -7.88 -0.38
C TRP A 149 -9.92 -7.09 -1.64
N SER A 150 -9.86 -7.76 -2.79
CA SER A 150 -10.23 -7.20 -4.08
C SER A 150 -11.12 -8.18 -4.82
N PHE A 151 -12.08 -7.64 -5.56
CA PHE A 151 -12.91 -8.40 -6.49
C PHE A 151 -12.67 -7.86 -7.89
N GLY A 152 -12.15 -8.71 -8.76
CA GLY A 152 -11.79 -8.33 -10.12
C GLY A 152 -11.12 -9.50 -10.82
N GLY A 153 -11.70 -9.93 -11.95
CA GLY A 153 -11.14 -10.99 -12.77
C GLY A 153 -10.41 -10.43 -13.99
N ASP A 154 -9.52 -11.23 -14.56
CA ASP A 154 -8.96 -10.93 -15.89
C ASP A 154 -10.01 -11.28 -16.96
N TRP A 155 -10.66 -10.25 -17.52
CA TRP A 155 -11.65 -10.41 -18.59
C TRP A 155 -11.02 -10.92 -19.90
N LYS A 156 -9.69 -10.85 -20.03
CA LYS A 156 -8.97 -11.34 -21.22
C LYS A 156 -8.59 -12.82 -21.13
N LYS A 157 -8.68 -13.46 -19.96
CA LYS A 157 -8.59 -14.93 -19.86
C LYS A 157 -9.85 -15.56 -20.46
N LYS A 158 -9.96 -15.62 -21.79
CA LYS A 158 -10.93 -16.52 -22.42
C LYS A 158 -10.47 -17.96 -22.18
N LYS A 159 -11.39 -18.81 -21.73
CA LYS A 159 -11.21 -20.26 -21.69
C LYS A 159 -10.86 -20.80 -23.08
#